data_AF-A0A1D3K4F4-F1
#
_entry.id   AF-A0A1D3K4F4-F1
#
_cell.length_a   1.000
_cell.length_b   1.000
_cell.length_c   1.000
_cell.angle_alpha   90.00
_cell.angle_beta   90.00
_cell.angle_gamma   90.00
#
_symmetry.space_group_name_H-M   'P 1'
#
loop_
_entity.id
_entity.type
_entity.pdbx_description
1 polymer ?
#
loop_
_entity_poly.entity_id
_entity_poly.type
_entity_poly.pdbx_seq_one_letter_code
_entity_poly.pdbx_strand_id
1 'polypeptide(L)'
;MTDIAQALARLEQEGYVLRGRFSPGAREEQWCERHLLARIHRYTVKRLRREIEPVALQDFMRFLFDWQHLSDGTRGQGSAMLPQIVAQFEGYAAATSAWDSDLLSARLKDYTSTWLDDLCRSGKLVWTRLSNKPGATALRSTPVVLLPRSQVPLWSGLTEQTDSTTLSPKAQKVHQTLREHGALFFDELAHEAHLLRSELETALQELVGAGLVNADSFAGLRALTTPASKRQARSSRRGRGAFVGGMDDAGRWALIRRPSTAAGPHSAETLEHVAMTLLRRYGVVFWRLLEREADWLPSWRELLRTFHRLEARGEIRGGRFVSGLAGEQFALPEAIPLLREVRRRAHDGSLIAVCGADPLNLVGTLLPGSKVPAVSGNRIVYRDGLPAAVMVAGKQQILLDVDQQAVQERLIRH
;
A
#
# COMPACT_ATOMS: atom_id res chain seq x y z
N MET A 1 -47.46 -17.89 -27.95
CA MET A 1 -46.19 -17.30 -27.45
C MET A 1 -46.32 -16.74 -26.03
N THR A 2 -47.48 -16.19 -25.65
CA THR A 2 -47.71 -15.57 -24.32
C THR A 2 -47.61 -16.56 -23.14
N ASP A 3 -48.04 -17.81 -23.32
CA ASP A 3 -48.03 -18.83 -22.26
C ASP A 3 -46.61 -19.29 -21.89
N ILE A 4 -45.75 -19.50 -22.89
CA ILE A 4 -44.33 -19.86 -22.68
C ILE A 4 -43.59 -18.74 -21.95
N ALA A 5 -43.83 -17.48 -22.33
CA ALA A 5 -43.20 -16.33 -21.67
C ALA A 5 -43.66 -16.19 -20.20
N GLN A 6 -44.94 -16.46 -19.91
CA GLN A 6 -45.46 -16.47 -18.53
C GLN A 6 -44.88 -17.62 -17.71
N ALA A 7 -44.76 -18.83 -18.30
CA ALA A 7 -44.15 -19.97 -17.64
C ALA A 7 -42.67 -19.72 -17.31
N LEU A 8 -41.90 -19.15 -18.25
CA LEU A 8 -40.49 -18.78 -18.02
C LEU A 8 -40.34 -17.68 -16.96
N ALA A 9 -41.23 -16.68 -16.94
CA ALA A 9 -41.23 -15.66 -15.90
C ALA A 9 -41.53 -16.22 -14.50
N ARG A 10 -42.43 -17.22 -14.39
CA ARG A 10 -42.67 -17.94 -13.13
C ARG A 10 -41.43 -18.72 -12.68
N LEU A 11 -40.80 -19.46 -13.59
CA LEU A 11 -39.58 -20.20 -13.28
C LEU A 11 -38.40 -19.27 -12.94
N GLU A 12 -38.37 -18.04 -13.45
CA GLU A 12 -37.41 -17.00 -13.04
C GLU A 12 -37.70 -16.47 -11.64
N GLN A 13 -38.98 -16.25 -11.29
CA GLN A 13 -39.38 -15.90 -9.92
C GLN A 13 -39.02 -17.01 -8.91
N GLU A 14 -39.13 -18.27 -9.32
CA GLU A 14 -38.69 -19.43 -8.54
C GLU A 14 -37.16 -19.60 -8.52
N GLY A 15 -36.43 -18.84 -9.34
CA GLY A 15 -34.97 -18.86 -9.43
C GLY A 15 -34.36 -20.02 -10.22
N TYR A 16 -35.16 -20.78 -10.96
CA TYR A 16 -34.73 -21.95 -11.74
C TYR A 16 -34.06 -21.56 -13.05
N VAL A 17 -34.61 -20.58 -13.77
CA VAL A 17 -34.03 -20.01 -15.01
C VAL A 17 -33.63 -18.55 -14.79
N LEU A 18 -32.62 -18.11 -15.54
CA LEU A 18 -32.18 -16.73 -15.62
C LEU A 18 -32.41 -16.20 -17.02
N ARG A 19 -32.84 -14.94 -17.10
CA ARG A 19 -32.93 -14.20 -18.34
C ARG A 19 -31.69 -13.33 -18.54
N GLY A 20 -31.13 -13.34 -19.76
CA GLY A 20 -29.96 -12.55 -20.07
C GLY A 20 -29.36 -12.87 -21.45
N ARG A 21 -28.18 -12.34 -21.73
CA ARG A 21 -27.43 -12.62 -22.96
C ARG A 21 -26.24 -13.50 -22.61
N PHE A 22 -26.34 -14.80 -22.88
CA PHE A 22 -25.34 -15.79 -22.46
C PHE A 22 -24.41 -16.23 -23.58
N SER A 23 -24.83 -16.03 -24.84
CA SER A 23 -24.04 -16.37 -26.03
C SER A 23 -23.28 -15.14 -26.57
N PRO A 24 -22.03 -15.28 -27.04
CA PRO A 24 -21.31 -14.19 -27.68
C PRO A 24 -22.09 -13.61 -28.86
N GLY A 25 -22.29 -12.29 -28.89
CA GLY A 25 -23.01 -11.60 -29.99
C GLY A 25 -24.54 -11.72 -29.94
N ALA A 26 -25.13 -12.33 -28.90
CA ALA A 26 -26.58 -12.40 -28.76
C ALA A 26 -27.21 -11.00 -28.66
N ARG A 27 -28.17 -10.71 -29.54
CA ARG A 27 -28.95 -9.45 -29.54
C ARG A 27 -30.26 -9.59 -28.75
N GLU A 28 -30.83 -10.79 -28.76
CA GLU A 28 -32.08 -11.14 -28.09
C GLU A 28 -31.85 -11.68 -26.67
N GLU A 29 -32.87 -11.56 -25.81
CA GLU A 29 -32.85 -12.15 -24.48
C GLU A 29 -32.96 -13.67 -24.57
N GLN A 30 -32.08 -14.36 -23.86
CA GLN A 30 -32.02 -15.80 -23.75
C GLN A 30 -32.44 -16.22 -22.34
N TRP A 31 -33.02 -17.41 -22.23
CA TRP A 31 -33.32 -18.06 -20.95
C TRP A 31 -32.36 -19.22 -20.74
N CYS A 32 -31.75 -19.31 -19.57
CA CYS A 32 -30.82 -20.38 -19.25
C CYS A 32 -31.07 -20.93 -17.85
N GLU A 33 -31.08 -22.25 -17.70
CA GLU A 33 -31.19 -22.89 -16.40
C GLU A 33 -30.00 -22.47 -15.52
N ARG A 34 -30.29 -22.00 -14.31
CA ARG A 34 -29.30 -21.43 -13.39
C ARG A 34 -28.18 -22.41 -13.05
N HIS A 35 -28.52 -23.68 -12.82
CA HIS A 35 -27.53 -24.71 -12.46
C HIS A 35 -26.63 -25.09 -13.63
N LEU A 36 -27.19 -25.15 -14.85
CA LEU A 36 -26.43 -25.41 -16.06
C LEU A 36 -25.46 -24.26 -16.33
N LEU A 37 -25.92 -23.01 -16.24
CA LEU A 37 -25.07 -21.83 -16.41
C LEU A 37 -23.93 -21.79 -15.38
N ALA A 38 -24.24 -22.04 -14.11
CA ALA A 38 -23.23 -22.13 -13.04
C ALA A 38 -22.23 -23.28 -13.29
N ARG A 39 -22.67 -24.40 -13.86
CA ARG A 39 -21.79 -25.52 -14.23
C ARG A 39 -20.88 -25.15 -15.40
N ILE A 40 -21.40 -24.55 -16.47
CA ILE A 40 -20.62 -24.06 -17.60
C ILE A 40 -19.56 -23.05 -17.12
N HIS A 41 -19.97 -22.08 -16.31
CA HIS A 41 -19.07 -21.08 -15.74
C HIS A 41 -17.93 -21.73 -14.92
N ARG A 42 -18.26 -22.65 -14.00
CA ARG A 42 -17.24 -23.40 -13.22
C ARG A 42 -16.28 -24.18 -14.11
N TYR A 43 -16.75 -24.79 -15.20
CA TYR A 43 -15.89 -25.51 -16.14
C TYR A 43 -14.97 -24.57 -16.92
N THR A 44 -15.49 -23.43 -17.38
CA THR A 44 -14.70 -22.38 -18.04
C THR A 44 -13.61 -21.86 -17.11
N VAL A 45 -13.94 -21.51 -15.87
CA VAL A 45 -12.96 -21.05 -14.87
C VAL A 45 -11.91 -22.13 -14.61
N LYS A 46 -12.31 -23.38 -14.39
CA LYS A 46 -11.36 -24.50 -14.19
C LYS A 46 -10.43 -24.70 -15.38
N ARG A 47 -10.91 -24.54 -16.61
CA ARG A 47 -10.08 -24.63 -17.82
C ARG A 47 -9.08 -23.48 -17.87
N LEU A 48 -9.54 -22.24 -17.71
CA LEU A 48 -8.67 -21.06 -17.70
C LEU A 48 -7.59 -21.12 -16.61
N ARG A 49 -7.93 -21.64 -15.41
CA ARG A 49 -6.97 -21.86 -14.32
C ARG A 49 -5.85 -22.84 -14.72
N ARG A 50 -6.13 -23.83 -15.59
CA ARG A 50 -5.18 -24.86 -16.05
C ARG A 50 -4.29 -24.38 -17.20
N GLU A 51 -4.74 -23.38 -17.96
CA GLU A 51 -3.97 -22.79 -19.07
C GLU A 51 -2.84 -21.87 -18.60
N ILE A 52 -2.75 -21.60 -17.29
CA ILE A 52 -1.72 -20.74 -16.71
C ILE A 52 -0.43 -21.55 -16.56
N GLU A 53 0.62 -21.07 -17.22
CA GLU A 53 1.97 -21.60 -17.07
C GLU A 53 2.70 -20.82 -15.95
N PRO A 54 3.08 -21.48 -14.85
CA PRO A 54 3.68 -20.81 -13.70
C PRO A 54 5.11 -20.33 -13.99
N VAL A 55 5.49 -19.21 -13.38
CA VAL A 55 6.86 -18.68 -13.37
C VAL A 55 7.62 -19.16 -12.13
N ALA A 56 8.95 -19.19 -12.20
CA ALA A 56 9.80 -19.42 -11.04
C ALA A 56 9.70 -18.24 -10.05
N LEU A 57 9.99 -18.48 -8.77
CA LEU A 57 9.95 -17.42 -7.75
C LEU A 57 10.94 -16.28 -8.06
N GLN A 58 12.08 -16.61 -8.67
CA GLN A 58 13.06 -15.65 -9.17
C GLN A 58 12.44 -14.69 -10.20
N ASP A 59 11.74 -15.22 -11.21
CA ASP A 59 11.09 -14.41 -12.23
C ASP A 59 9.89 -13.64 -11.69
N PHE A 60 9.20 -14.17 -10.68
CA PHE A 60 8.17 -13.43 -9.96
C PHE A 60 8.76 -12.18 -9.26
N MET A 61 9.93 -12.29 -8.62
CA MET A 61 10.61 -11.14 -8.04
C MET A 61 11.04 -10.12 -9.09
N ARG A 62 11.59 -10.56 -10.23
CA ARG A 62 11.92 -9.69 -11.36
C ARG A 62 10.68 -8.95 -11.87
N PHE A 63 9.56 -9.66 -11.97
CA PHE A 63 8.27 -9.06 -12.31
C PHE A 63 7.84 -8.00 -11.28
N LEU A 64 7.96 -8.29 -9.98
CA LEU A 64 7.62 -7.31 -8.95
C LEU A 64 8.50 -6.05 -9.01
N PHE A 65 9.77 -6.18 -9.38
CA PHE A 65 10.64 -5.02 -9.57
C PHE A 65 10.20 -4.14 -10.75
N ASP A 66 9.81 -4.76 -11.87
CA ASP A 66 9.25 -4.04 -13.00
C ASP A 66 7.90 -3.41 -12.63
N TRP A 67 7.00 -4.19 -12.03
CA TRP A 67 5.64 -3.84 -11.65
C TRP A 67 5.56 -2.71 -10.62
N GLN A 68 6.51 -2.65 -9.68
CA GLN A 68 6.61 -1.60 -8.66
C GLN A 68 7.67 -0.55 -8.98
N HIS A 69 8.05 -0.39 -10.26
CA HIS A 69 8.91 0.69 -10.74
C HIS A 69 10.31 0.76 -10.10
N LEU A 70 10.91 -0.36 -9.73
CA LEU A 70 12.27 -0.41 -9.16
C LEU A 70 13.35 -0.65 -10.21
N SER A 71 13.03 -1.32 -11.31
CA SER A 71 13.96 -1.54 -12.42
C SER A 71 14.24 -0.23 -13.15
N ASP A 72 15.48 0.00 -13.60
CA ASP A 72 15.88 1.27 -14.22
C ASP A 72 15.05 1.68 -15.46
N GLY A 73 14.52 0.68 -16.18
CA GLY A 73 13.63 0.86 -17.32
C GLY A 73 12.18 1.20 -16.95
N THR A 74 11.72 0.87 -15.74
CA THR A 74 10.34 1.11 -15.28
C THR A 74 10.23 2.20 -14.21
N ARG A 75 11.36 2.66 -13.64
CA ARG A 75 11.41 3.79 -12.70
C ARG A 75 10.69 5.02 -13.28
N GLY A 76 9.73 5.53 -12.51
CA GLY A 76 8.92 6.68 -12.90
C GLY A 76 9.77 7.94 -13.07
N GLN A 77 9.36 8.80 -14.00
CA GLN A 77 10.06 10.05 -14.31
C GLN A 77 9.13 11.24 -14.12
N GLY A 78 9.63 12.27 -13.44
CA GLY A 78 8.88 13.48 -13.15
C GLY A 78 7.79 13.32 -12.07
N SER A 79 7.30 14.47 -11.60
CA SER A 79 6.30 14.53 -10.52
C SER A 79 4.95 13.95 -10.90
N ALA A 80 4.61 13.89 -12.19
CA ALA A 80 3.34 13.35 -12.68
C ALA A 80 3.15 11.84 -12.40
N MET A 81 4.25 11.10 -12.20
CA MET A 81 4.19 9.67 -11.86
C MET A 81 3.92 9.41 -10.37
N LEU A 82 4.14 10.40 -9.50
CA LEU A 82 3.99 10.23 -8.06
C LEU A 82 2.58 9.76 -7.64
N PRO A 83 1.46 10.33 -8.14
CA PRO A 83 0.13 9.85 -7.78
C PRO A 83 -0.12 8.38 -8.14
N GLN A 84 0.45 7.89 -9.25
CA GLN A 84 0.29 6.51 -9.68
C GLN A 84 1.05 5.55 -8.74
N ILE A 85 2.29 5.89 -8.39
CA ILE A 85 3.10 5.11 -7.46
C ILE A 85 2.45 5.11 -6.07
N VAL A 86 2.02 6.26 -5.56
CA VAL A 86 1.37 6.32 -4.24
C VAL A 86 0.06 5.53 -4.23
N ALA A 87 -0.73 5.56 -5.31
CA ALA A 87 -1.94 4.76 -5.43
C ALA A 87 -1.67 3.24 -5.41
N GLN A 88 -0.56 2.78 -5.97
CA GLN A 88 -0.15 1.37 -5.90
C GLN A 88 0.19 0.94 -4.44
N PHE A 89 0.61 1.89 -3.61
CA PHE A 89 0.97 1.70 -2.21
C PHE A 89 -0.17 2.09 -1.25
N GLU A 90 -1.37 2.31 -1.76
CA GLU A 90 -2.53 2.67 -0.95
C GLU A 90 -2.73 1.64 0.18
N GLY A 91 -2.78 2.12 1.42
CA GLY A 91 -2.94 1.27 2.61
C GLY A 91 -1.68 0.52 3.06
N TYR A 92 -0.54 0.68 2.37
CA TYR A 92 0.73 0.12 2.86
C TYR A 92 1.26 0.95 4.02
N ALA A 93 1.49 0.31 5.17
CA ALA A 93 2.00 0.97 6.35
C ALA A 93 3.54 0.93 6.36
N ALA A 94 4.17 2.09 6.19
CA ALA A 94 5.63 2.21 6.23
C ALA A 94 6.08 3.32 7.17
N ALA A 95 7.28 3.17 7.73
CA ALA A 95 7.87 4.17 8.60
C ALA A 95 7.91 5.54 7.92
N THR A 96 7.56 6.61 8.64
CA THR A 96 7.59 8.00 8.15
C THR A 96 8.87 8.32 7.37
N SER A 97 10.02 7.91 7.91
CA SER A 97 11.32 8.18 7.28
C SER A 97 11.55 7.42 5.97
N ALA A 98 10.96 6.23 5.82
CA ALA A 98 11.17 5.37 4.65
C ALA A 98 10.40 5.87 3.42
N TRP A 99 9.28 6.57 3.58
CA TRP A 99 8.48 7.05 2.45
C TRP A 99 9.29 7.90 1.47
N ASP A 100 9.90 8.99 1.95
CA ASP A 100 10.73 9.85 1.12
C ASP A 100 12.06 9.18 0.72
N SER A 101 12.78 8.62 1.70
CA SER A 101 14.19 8.27 1.51
C SER A 101 14.41 6.93 0.82
N ASP A 102 13.46 6.01 0.95
CA ASP A 102 13.66 4.61 0.57
C ASP A 102 12.60 4.11 -0.42
N LEU A 103 11.32 4.47 -0.25
CA LEU A 103 10.23 3.93 -1.05
C LEU A 103 10.01 4.73 -2.34
N LEU A 104 9.83 6.05 -2.21
CA LEU A 104 9.55 6.94 -3.35
C LEU A 104 10.83 7.24 -4.15
N SER A 105 11.95 7.52 -3.48
CA SER A 105 13.25 7.74 -4.13
C SER A 105 13.72 6.56 -4.98
N ALA A 106 13.46 5.33 -4.54
CA ALA A 106 13.80 4.12 -5.29
C ALA A 106 12.97 3.99 -6.56
N ARG A 107 11.72 4.48 -6.55
CA ARG A 107 10.74 4.30 -7.65
C ARG A 107 10.62 5.49 -8.60
N LEU A 108 11.10 6.66 -8.19
CA LEU A 108 11.05 7.90 -8.95
C LEU A 108 12.47 8.44 -9.20
N LYS A 109 12.78 8.76 -10.45
CA LYS A 109 14.02 9.47 -10.80
C LYS A 109 13.93 10.92 -10.34
N ASP A 110 15.03 11.42 -9.78
CA ASP A 110 15.17 12.80 -9.28
C ASP A 110 14.06 13.24 -8.31
N TYR A 111 13.55 12.29 -7.53
CA TYR A 111 12.52 12.53 -6.53
C TYR A 111 12.96 13.62 -5.55
N THR A 112 12.07 14.58 -5.30
CA THR A 112 12.22 15.55 -4.23
C THR A 112 11.00 15.50 -3.32
N SER A 113 11.23 15.68 -2.02
CA SER A 113 10.15 15.61 -1.01
C SER A 113 9.04 16.65 -1.23
N THR A 114 9.35 17.75 -1.93
CA THR A 114 8.37 18.80 -2.27
C THR A 114 7.22 18.26 -3.10
N TRP A 115 7.46 17.22 -3.92
CA TRP A 115 6.40 16.62 -4.74
C TRP A 115 5.32 15.96 -3.88
N LEU A 116 5.72 15.30 -2.78
CA LEU A 116 4.77 14.69 -1.85
C LEU A 116 4.03 15.77 -1.04
N ASP A 117 4.74 16.82 -0.62
CA ASP A 117 4.11 17.96 0.06
C ASP A 117 3.05 18.63 -0.81
N ASP A 118 3.36 18.88 -2.08
CA ASP A 118 2.45 19.51 -3.02
C ASP A 118 1.22 18.64 -3.29
N LEU A 119 1.40 17.31 -3.36
CA LEU A 119 0.31 16.37 -3.54
C LEU A 119 -0.61 16.27 -2.31
N CYS A 120 -0.05 16.37 -1.10
CA CYS A 120 -0.83 16.50 0.13
C CYS A 120 -1.55 17.86 0.17
N ARG A 121 -0.87 18.94 -0.17
CA ARG A 121 -1.40 20.31 -0.12
C ARG A 121 -2.52 20.53 -1.12
N SER A 122 -2.49 19.85 -2.26
CA SER A 122 -3.59 19.85 -3.23
C SER A 122 -4.85 19.11 -2.71
N GLY A 123 -4.78 18.47 -1.55
CA GLY A 123 -5.87 17.71 -0.93
C GLY A 123 -6.20 16.38 -1.61
N LYS A 124 -5.38 15.93 -2.58
CA LYS A 124 -5.59 14.65 -3.27
C LYS A 124 -5.16 13.47 -2.40
N LEU A 125 -4.11 13.68 -1.61
CA LEU A 125 -3.51 12.67 -0.75
C LEU A 125 -3.56 13.10 0.71
N VAL A 126 -3.80 12.15 1.60
CA VAL A 126 -3.75 12.33 3.05
C VAL A 126 -2.78 11.31 3.63
N TRP A 127 -1.87 11.76 4.47
CA TRP A 127 -1.09 10.87 5.31
C TRP A 127 -1.78 10.71 6.67
N THR A 128 -1.76 9.50 7.20
CA THR A 128 -2.34 9.18 8.51
C THR A 128 -1.69 7.93 9.10
N ARG A 129 -1.87 7.71 10.39
CA ARG A 129 -1.50 6.46 11.04
C ARG A 129 -2.73 5.58 11.24
N LEU A 130 -2.61 4.33 10.80
CA LEU A 130 -3.56 3.26 11.07
C LEU A 130 -2.88 2.25 12.01
N SER A 131 -3.51 1.97 13.15
CA SER A 131 -2.96 1.10 14.19
C SER A 131 -4.06 0.55 15.08
N ASN A 132 -4.01 -0.74 15.39
CA ASN A 132 -4.83 -1.37 16.44
C ASN A 132 -4.13 -1.37 17.81
N LYS A 133 -2.92 -0.79 17.89
CA LYS A 133 -2.16 -0.68 19.12
C LYS A 133 -2.34 0.71 19.74
N PRO A 134 -2.45 0.80 21.08
CA PRO A 134 -2.59 2.08 21.78
C PRO A 134 -1.48 3.07 21.42
N GLY A 135 -1.82 4.35 21.45
CA GLY A 135 -1.01 5.45 20.92
C GLY A 135 0.41 5.47 21.46
N ALA A 136 1.39 5.40 20.56
CA ALA A 136 2.79 5.63 20.86
C ALA A 136 3.24 6.89 20.13
N THR A 137 3.99 7.77 20.81
CA THR A 137 4.53 9.02 20.25
C THR A 137 5.10 8.82 18.84
N ALA A 138 4.79 9.73 17.92
CA ALA A 138 5.29 9.68 16.56
C ALA A 138 6.82 9.83 16.51
N LEU A 139 7.48 8.82 15.95
CA LEU A 139 8.92 8.73 15.75
C LEU A 139 9.21 8.49 14.26
N ARG A 140 10.48 8.51 13.87
CA ARG A 140 10.88 8.22 12.47
C ARG A 140 10.51 6.81 12.01
N SER A 141 10.37 5.88 12.95
CA SER A 141 9.95 4.50 12.74
C SER A 141 8.43 4.33 12.78
N THR A 142 7.67 5.37 13.12
CA THR A 142 6.21 5.29 13.20
C THR A 142 5.64 4.97 11.82
N PRO A 143 4.88 3.88 11.68
CA PRO A 143 4.26 3.55 10.42
C PRO A 143 3.11 4.51 10.12
N VAL A 144 3.12 5.08 8.92
CA VAL A 144 2.04 5.89 8.36
C VAL A 144 1.67 5.34 7.00
N VAL A 145 0.43 5.56 6.61
CA VAL A 145 -0.10 5.24 5.29
C VAL A 145 -0.30 6.54 4.50
N LEU A 146 -0.15 6.45 3.18
CA LEU A 146 -0.53 7.50 2.24
C LEU A 146 -1.79 7.04 1.51
N LEU A 147 -2.88 7.80 1.64
CA LEU A 147 -4.20 7.41 1.13
C LEU A 147 -4.79 8.52 0.25
N PRO A 148 -5.47 8.16 -0.87
CA PRO A 148 -6.36 9.08 -1.53
C PRO A 148 -7.40 9.58 -0.52
N ARG A 149 -7.69 10.89 -0.51
CA ARG A 149 -8.57 11.50 0.50
C ARG A 149 -9.97 10.84 0.54
N SER A 150 -10.48 10.42 -0.62
CA SER A 150 -11.78 9.72 -0.73
C SER A 150 -11.80 8.34 -0.05
N GLN A 151 -10.64 7.70 0.13
CA GLN A 151 -10.53 6.35 0.67
C GLN A 151 -10.24 6.32 2.17
N VAL A 152 -9.95 7.48 2.79
CA VAL A 152 -9.67 7.58 4.24
C VAL A 152 -10.77 6.92 5.10
N PRO A 153 -12.08 7.09 4.84
CA PRO A 153 -13.12 6.42 5.61
C PRO A 153 -13.02 4.90 5.61
N LEU A 154 -12.79 4.31 4.44
CA LEU A 154 -12.72 2.86 4.25
C LEU A 154 -11.52 2.27 5.01
N TRP A 155 -10.34 2.87 4.85
CA TRP A 155 -9.14 2.40 5.54
C TRP A 155 -9.17 2.65 7.04
N SER A 156 -9.72 3.78 7.48
CA SER A 156 -9.83 4.08 8.91
C SER A 156 -10.79 3.11 9.61
N GLY A 157 -11.80 2.60 8.89
CA GLY A 157 -12.75 1.60 9.40
C GLY A 157 -12.15 0.21 9.64
N LEU A 158 -10.93 -0.06 9.14
CA LEU A 158 -10.18 -1.29 9.41
C LEU A 158 -9.48 -1.28 10.78
N THR A 159 -9.41 -0.12 11.43
CA THR A 159 -8.71 0.03 12.72
C THR A 159 -9.60 0.62 13.78
N GLU A 160 -9.36 0.23 15.03
CA GLU A 160 -10.03 0.85 16.17
C GLU A 160 -9.59 2.32 16.32
N GLN A 161 -10.50 3.15 16.80
CA GLN A 161 -10.17 4.55 17.09
C GLN A 161 -9.55 4.62 18.48
N THR A 162 -8.37 5.23 18.57
CA THR A 162 -7.74 5.48 19.87
C THR A 162 -8.58 6.50 20.64
N ASP A 163 -8.88 6.18 21.90
CA ASP A 163 -9.57 7.12 22.78
C ASP A 163 -8.61 8.26 23.17
N SER A 164 -8.98 9.49 22.78
CA SER A 164 -8.23 10.70 23.10
C SER A 164 -8.03 10.92 24.61
N THR A 165 -8.91 10.39 25.47
CA THR A 165 -8.80 10.55 26.94
C THR A 165 -7.60 9.80 27.54
N THR A 166 -7.03 8.84 26.80
CA THR A 166 -5.85 8.09 27.23
C THR A 166 -4.54 8.83 26.98
N LEU A 167 -4.58 9.96 26.24
CA LEU A 167 -3.42 10.76 25.88
C LEU A 167 -3.08 11.78 26.98
N SER A 168 -1.92 12.42 26.89
CA SER A 168 -1.52 13.47 27.82
C SER A 168 -2.52 14.65 27.84
N PRO A 169 -2.64 15.38 28.97
CA PRO A 169 -3.52 16.55 29.05
C PRO A 169 -3.26 17.60 27.97
N LYS A 170 -2.00 17.75 27.54
CA LYS A 170 -1.61 18.67 26.45
C LYS A 170 -2.13 18.17 25.10
N ALA A 171 -1.99 16.88 24.80
CA ALA A 171 -2.56 16.28 23.59
C ALA A 171 -4.09 16.36 23.57
N GLN A 172 -4.75 16.10 24.71
CA GLN A 172 -6.20 16.28 24.85
C GLN A 172 -6.63 17.72 24.59
N LYS A 173 -5.90 18.70 25.13
CA LYS A 173 -6.17 20.13 24.90
C LYS A 173 -6.08 20.49 23.42
N VAL A 174 -5.00 20.08 22.75
CA VAL A 174 -4.82 20.31 21.29
C VAL A 174 -5.93 19.62 20.48
N HIS A 175 -6.28 18.39 20.83
CA HIS A 175 -7.37 17.66 20.19
C HIS A 175 -8.72 18.39 20.35
N GLN A 176 -9.00 18.92 21.55
CA GLN A 176 -10.20 19.72 21.82
C GLN A 176 -10.20 21.02 21.00
N THR A 177 -9.08 21.75 20.98
CA THR A 177 -8.96 23.00 20.20
C THR A 177 -9.26 22.76 18.73
N LEU A 178 -8.70 21.70 18.13
CA LEU A 178 -8.97 21.33 16.74
C LEU A 178 -10.41 20.84 16.51
N ARG A 179 -11.06 20.27 17.55
CA ARG A 179 -12.47 19.87 17.49
C ARG A 179 -13.40 21.08 17.44
N GLU A 180 -13.08 22.13 18.19
CA GLU A 180 -13.88 23.36 18.31
C GLU A 180 -13.66 24.32 17.14
N HIS A 181 -12.40 24.54 16.74
CA HIS A 181 -12.01 25.56 15.77
C HIS A 181 -11.79 25.00 14.36
N GLY A 182 -11.72 23.68 14.22
CA GLY A 182 -11.39 23.02 12.97
C GLY A 182 -9.89 23.02 12.67
N ALA A 183 -9.55 23.10 11.38
CA ALA A 183 -8.17 22.99 10.94
C ALA A 183 -7.43 24.33 11.12
N LEU A 184 -6.32 24.33 11.85
CA LEU A 184 -5.55 25.53 12.22
C LEU A 184 -4.09 25.41 11.78
N PHE A 185 -3.46 26.53 11.41
CA PHE A 185 -2.00 26.57 11.25
C PHE A 185 -1.29 26.38 12.58
N PHE A 186 0.01 26.06 12.55
CA PHE A 186 0.76 25.74 13.76
C PHE A 186 0.77 26.89 14.78
N ASP A 187 0.98 28.13 14.34
CA ASP A 187 1.02 29.29 15.23
C ASP A 187 -0.36 29.65 15.81
N GLU A 188 -1.41 29.53 15.01
CA GLU A 188 -2.80 29.67 15.46
C GLU A 188 -3.12 28.62 16.53
N LEU A 189 -2.75 27.36 16.27
CA LEU A 189 -2.97 26.28 17.22
C LEU A 189 -2.18 26.47 18.52
N ALA A 190 -0.95 27.00 18.45
CA ALA A 190 -0.16 27.33 19.63
C ALA A 190 -0.81 28.43 20.48
N HIS A 191 -1.36 29.45 19.81
CA HIS A 191 -2.09 30.54 20.45
C HIS A 191 -3.38 30.05 21.12
N GLU A 192 -4.24 29.38 20.36
CA GLU A 192 -5.56 28.89 20.82
C GLU A 192 -5.44 27.80 21.90
N ALA A 193 -4.45 26.91 21.78
CA ALA A 193 -4.20 25.90 22.82
C ALA A 193 -3.42 26.47 24.02
N HIS A 194 -2.95 27.72 23.98
CA HIS A 194 -2.07 28.32 24.98
C HIS A 194 -0.90 27.41 25.37
N LEU A 195 -0.14 26.93 24.37
CA LEU A 195 1.01 26.04 24.55
C LEU A 195 2.28 26.67 23.99
N LEU A 196 3.42 26.39 24.61
CA LEU A 196 4.71 26.70 24.01
C LEU A 196 4.95 25.82 22.77
N ARG A 197 5.75 26.30 21.81
CA ARG A 197 6.07 25.59 20.57
C ARG A 197 6.53 24.14 20.79
N SER A 198 7.44 23.92 21.74
CA SER A 198 7.94 22.57 22.08
C SER A 198 6.89 21.66 22.69
N GLU A 199 5.95 22.24 23.46
CA GLU A 199 4.84 21.50 24.07
C GLU A 199 3.82 21.09 22.99
N LEU A 200 3.54 21.99 22.05
CA LEU A 200 2.68 21.70 20.90
C LEU A 200 3.31 20.64 19.98
N GLU A 201 4.62 20.71 19.70
CA GLU A 201 5.33 19.66 18.95
C GLU A 201 5.17 18.29 19.61
N THR A 202 5.33 18.21 20.93
CA THR A 202 5.20 16.96 21.69
C THR A 202 3.76 16.44 21.67
N ALA A 203 2.78 17.33 21.87
CA ALA A 203 1.35 16.99 21.81
C ALA A 203 0.94 16.49 20.42
N LEU A 204 1.41 17.14 19.34
CA LEU A 204 1.17 16.70 17.97
C LEU A 204 1.86 15.37 17.65
N GLN A 205 3.07 15.11 18.15
CA GLN A 205 3.69 13.80 18.01
C GLN A 205 2.84 12.70 18.66
N GLU A 206 2.29 12.94 19.83
CA GLU A 206 1.39 12.00 20.52
C GLU A 206 0.10 11.77 19.73
N LEU A 207 -0.54 12.83 19.24
CA LEU A 207 -1.78 12.75 18.45
C LEU A 207 -1.57 12.07 17.08
N VAL A 208 -0.46 12.34 16.39
CA VAL A 208 -0.06 11.61 15.17
C VAL A 208 0.21 10.15 15.51
N GLY A 209 0.86 9.93 16.64
CA GLY A 209 1.14 8.61 17.21
C GLY A 209 -0.12 7.78 17.47
N ALA A 210 -1.21 8.44 17.85
CA ALA A 210 -2.54 7.87 18.04
C ALA A 210 -3.38 7.82 16.75
N GLY A 211 -2.90 8.37 15.63
CA GLY A 211 -3.65 8.43 14.37
C GLY A 211 -4.90 9.30 14.44
N LEU A 212 -4.87 10.38 15.24
CA LEU A 212 -5.99 11.30 15.45
C LEU A 212 -5.85 12.62 14.66
N VAL A 213 -4.63 13.03 14.33
CA VAL A 213 -4.37 14.25 13.54
C VAL A 213 -3.53 13.97 12.31
N ASN A 214 -3.72 14.83 11.31
CA ASN A 214 -2.86 14.97 10.13
C ASN A 214 -2.58 16.46 9.85
N ALA A 215 -1.79 16.73 8.81
CA ALA A 215 -1.59 18.08 8.30
C ALA A 215 -1.71 18.13 6.76
N ASP A 216 -1.89 19.32 6.21
CA ASP A 216 -2.01 19.56 4.76
C ASP A 216 -0.71 19.23 3.99
N SER A 217 0.44 19.06 4.66
CA SER A 217 1.73 18.74 4.05
C SER A 217 2.45 17.61 4.80
N PHE A 218 3.23 16.79 4.07
CA PHE A 218 4.09 15.77 4.70
C PHE A 218 5.31 16.40 5.40
N ALA A 219 5.66 17.64 5.06
CA ALA A 219 6.72 18.42 5.69
C ALA A 219 6.54 18.54 7.21
N GLY A 220 5.30 18.71 7.69
CA GLY A 220 5.01 18.78 9.13
C GLY A 220 5.39 17.49 9.87
N LEU A 221 5.04 16.34 9.30
CA LEU A 221 5.40 15.05 9.86
C LEU A 221 6.92 14.81 9.83
N ARG A 222 7.59 15.23 8.75
CA ARG A 222 9.06 15.20 8.66
C ARG A 222 9.72 16.09 9.70
N ALA A 223 9.20 17.30 9.91
CA ALA A 223 9.69 18.23 10.92
C ALA A 223 9.56 17.59 12.31
N LEU A 224 8.37 17.11 12.66
CA LEU A 224 8.07 16.47 13.95
C LEU A 224 8.99 15.29 14.27
N THR A 225 9.30 14.45 13.28
CA THR A 225 10.09 13.23 13.50
C THR A 225 11.60 13.43 13.37
N THR A 226 12.06 14.55 12.79
CA THR A 226 13.50 14.84 12.67
C THR A 226 14.07 15.33 14.01
N PRO A 227 15.14 14.71 14.56
CA PRO A 227 15.77 15.17 15.80
C PRO A 227 16.26 16.62 15.71
N ALA A 228 16.11 17.38 16.78
CA ALA A 228 16.48 18.81 16.84
C ALA A 228 17.95 19.08 16.41
N SER A 229 18.89 18.21 16.77
CA SER A 229 20.31 18.31 16.38
C SER A 229 20.54 18.26 14.86
N LYS A 230 19.69 17.54 14.11
CA LYS A 230 19.76 17.46 12.65
C LYS A 230 19.00 18.59 11.95
N ARG A 231 18.09 19.29 12.65
CA ARG A 231 17.38 20.48 12.12
C ARG A 231 18.35 21.65 11.92
N GLN A 232 19.27 21.90 12.87
CA GLN A 232 20.27 22.97 12.77
C GLN A 232 21.31 22.77 11.66
N ALA A 233 21.74 21.52 11.41
CA ALA A 233 22.74 21.23 10.38
C ALA A 233 22.26 21.54 8.94
N ARG A 234 20.95 21.35 8.66
CA ARG A 234 20.35 21.64 7.35
C ARG A 234 20.18 23.15 7.07
N SER A 235 20.09 23.97 8.10
CA SER A 235 19.99 25.43 7.99
C SER A 235 21.30 26.09 7.55
N SER A 236 22.45 25.50 7.90
CA SER A 236 23.75 26.17 7.79
C SER A 236 24.45 26.13 6.42
N ARG A 237 24.01 25.32 5.44
CA ARG A 237 24.89 24.94 4.30
C ARG A 237 24.43 25.23 2.87
N ARG A 238 23.33 25.95 2.62
CA ARG A 238 23.04 26.47 1.26
C ARG A 238 21.99 27.57 1.35
N GLY A 239 22.27 28.72 0.75
CA GLY A 239 21.38 29.89 0.66
C GLY A 239 20.11 29.68 -0.18
N ARG A 240 19.39 28.58 0.04
CA ARG A 240 17.99 28.40 -0.33
C ARG A 240 17.17 28.36 0.96
N GLY A 241 16.75 29.55 1.40
CA GLY A 241 15.63 29.84 2.32
C GLY A 241 15.54 29.07 3.65
N ALA A 242 15.54 29.79 4.76
CA ALA A 242 15.22 29.32 6.11
C ALA A 242 13.75 28.83 6.30
N PHE A 243 13.07 28.42 5.22
CA PHE A 243 11.62 28.21 5.12
C PHE A 243 11.25 26.94 4.34
N VAL A 244 12.10 25.90 4.31
CA VAL A 244 11.73 24.62 3.68
C VAL A 244 12.00 23.46 4.64
N GLY A 245 10.93 22.91 5.20
CA GLY A 245 10.92 21.75 6.09
C GLY A 245 10.76 22.08 7.58
N GLY A 246 10.28 23.29 7.90
CA GLY A 246 9.91 23.68 9.26
C GLY A 246 8.49 23.22 9.64
N MET A 247 8.12 23.43 10.90
CA MET A 247 6.75 23.14 11.35
C MET A 247 5.71 24.04 10.67
N ASP A 248 6.14 25.23 10.23
CA ASP A 248 5.31 26.23 9.57
C ASP A 248 4.95 25.80 8.13
N ASP A 249 5.74 24.90 7.53
CA ASP A 249 5.49 24.29 6.22
C ASP A 249 4.52 23.10 6.27
N ALA A 250 4.04 22.74 7.47
CA ALA A 250 3.05 21.69 7.66
C ALA A 250 1.68 22.05 7.04
N GLY A 251 1.42 23.33 6.81
CA GLY A 251 0.09 23.84 6.52
C GLY A 251 -0.81 23.74 7.76
N ARG A 252 -2.10 23.47 7.57
CA ARG A 252 -3.04 23.34 8.69
C ARG A 252 -3.03 21.94 9.26
N TRP A 253 -3.07 21.85 10.59
CA TRP A 253 -3.30 20.64 11.35
C TRP A 253 -4.79 20.41 11.50
N ALA A 254 -5.24 19.17 11.34
CA ALA A 254 -6.65 18.82 11.40
C ALA A 254 -6.85 17.46 12.07
N LEU A 255 -8.04 17.26 12.63
CA LEU A 255 -8.49 15.94 13.08
C LEU A 255 -8.79 15.04 11.87
N ILE A 256 -8.38 13.78 11.98
CA ILE A 256 -8.76 12.75 11.01
C ILE A 256 -10.23 12.40 11.22
N ARG A 257 -11.05 12.75 10.24
CA ARG A 257 -12.49 12.46 10.29
C ARG A 257 -12.74 10.99 9.99
N ARG A 258 -13.26 10.26 10.97
CA ARG A 258 -13.80 8.91 10.79
C ARG A 258 -15.33 8.99 10.80
N PRO A 259 -16.01 8.88 9.64
CA PRO A 259 -17.47 8.95 9.63
C PRO A 259 -18.05 7.73 10.36
N SER A 260 -19.01 7.98 11.26
CA SER A 260 -19.68 6.93 12.05
C SER A 260 -20.48 5.93 11.20
N THR A 261 -20.83 6.31 9.97
CA THR A 261 -21.57 5.50 8.99
C THR A 261 -20.67 4.78 7.99
N ALA A 262 -19.35 4.79 8.19
CA ALA A 262 -18.44 4.06 7.30
C ALA A 262 -18.81 2.57 7.22
N ALA A 263 -18.69 2.00 6.03
CA ALA A 263 -18.87 0.58 5.84
C ALA A 263 -17.92 -0.18 6.78
N GLY A 264 -18.47 -1.11 7.57
CA GLY A 264 -17.70 -1.84 8.58
C GLY A 264 -16.50 -2.60 7.97
N PRO A 265 -15.53 -3.02 8.79
CA PRO A 265 -14.30 -3.68 8.33
C PRO A 265 -14.56 -4.94 7.50
N HIS A 266 -15.67 -5.63 7.77
CA HIS A 266 -16.09 -6.86 7.09
C HIS A 266 -17.12 -6.63 5.98
N SER A 267 -17.40 -5.37 5.62
CA SER A 267 -18.35 -5.06 4.55
C SER A 267 -17.83 -5.59 3.21
N ALA A 268 -18.75 -5.92 2.30
CA ALA A 268 -18.39 -6.40 0.98
C ALA A 268 -17.57 -5.37 0.19
N GLU A 269 -17.87 -4.08 0.34
CA GLU A 269 -17.17 -2.96 -0.29
C GLU A 269 -15.74 -2.83 0.24
N THR A 270 -15.56 -2.82 1.57
CA THR A 270 -14.24 -2.75 2.21
C THR A 270 -13.35 -3.91 1.79
N LEU A 271 -13.88 -5.14 1.83
CA LEU A 271 -13.11 -6.34 1.44
C LEU A 271 -12.74 -6.34 -0.04
N GLU A 272 -13.62 -5.86 -0.92
CA GLU A 272 -13.36 -5.73 -2.35
C GLU A 272 -12.30 -4.69 -2.67
N HIS A 273 -12.38 -3.52 -2.01
CA HIS A 273 -11.38 -2.47 -2.15
C HIS A 273 -9.99 -2.93 -1.69
N VAL A 274 -9.90 -3.59 -0.53
CA VAL A 274 -8.63 -4.16 -0.03
C VAL A 274 -8.10 -5.24 -0.99
N ALA A 275 -8.95 -6.16 -1.44
CA ALA A 275 -8.56 -7.22 -2.37
C ALA A 275 -7.98 -6.64 -3.68
N MET A 276 -8.66 -5.64 -4.25
CA MET A 276 -8.22 -4.97 -5.47
C MET A 276 -6.95 -4.14 -5.24
N THR A 277 -6.79 -3.52 -4.08
CA THR A 277 -5.57 -2.78 -3.70
C THR A 277 -4.36 -3.71 -3.63
N LEU A 278 -4.49 -4.87 -2.97
CA LEU A 278 -3.41 -5.87 -2.93
C LEU A 278 -3.05 -6.39 -4.31
N LEU A 279 -4.05 -6.63 -5.16
CA LEU A 279 -3.86 -7.03 -6.55
C LEU A 279 -3.13 -5.97 -7.37
N ARG A 280 -3.50 -4.68 -7.24
CA ARG A 280 -2.78 -3.57 -7.88
C ARG A 280 -1.33 -3.45 -7.40
N ARG A 281 -1.09 -3.72 -6.11
CA ARG A 281 0.24 -3.63 -5.52
C ARG A 281 1.19 -4.74 -5.99
N TYR A 282 0.72 -5.97 -6.02
CA TYR A 282 1.57 -7.14 -6.30
C TYR A 282 1.38 -7.76 -7.68
N GLY A 283 0.32 -7.41 -8.41
CA GLY A 283 -0.08 -8.06 -9.67
C GLY A 283 -0.65 -9.46 -9.46
N VAL A 284 0.02 -10.29 -8.65
CA VAL A 284 -0.40 -11.61 -8.19
C VAL A 284 -0.40 -11.65 -6.66
N VAL A 285 -1.50 -12.11 -6.07
CA VAL A 285 -1.69 -12.21 -4.63
C VAL A 285 -1.94 -13.65 -4.19
N PHE A 286 -1.35 -14.02 -3.07
CA PHE A 286 -1.54 -15.27 -2.36
C PHE A 286 -1.23 -15.06 -0.87
N TRP A 287 -1.69 -15.99 -0.02
CA TRP A 287 -1.71 -15.81 1.43
C TRP A 287 -0.36 -15.41 2.06
N ARG A 288 0.78 -15.95 1.59
CA ARG A 288 2.10 -15.63 2.16
C ARG A 288 2.53 -14.18 1.94
N LEU A 289 2.04 -13.49 0.91
CA LEU A 289 2.35 -12.06 0.71
C LEU A 289 1.77 -11.19 1.83
N LEU A 290 0.68 -11.62 2.46
CA LEU A 290 0.04 -10.88 3.54
C LEU A 290 0.91 -10.83 4.81
N GLU A 291 1.90 -11.71 4.97
CA GLU A 291 2.85 -11.61 6.08
C GLU A 291 3.67 -10.31 6.06
N ARG A 292 3.76 -9.66 4.90
CA ARG A 292 4.42 -8.38 4.72
C ARG A 292 3.48 -7.18 4.92
N GLU A 293 2.18 -7.44 4.88
CA GLU A 293 1.16 -6.43 5.06
C GLU A 293 0.89 -6.13 6.54
N ALA A 294 0.13 -5.07 6.78
CA ALA A 294 -0.25 -4.70 8.13
C ALA A 294 -1.17 -5.74 8.77
N ASP A 295 -1.02 -5.90 10.09
CA ASP A 295 -1.78 -6.86 10.92
C ASP A 295 -3.28 -6.53 11.04
N TRP A 296 -3.65 -5.28 10.78
CA TRP A 296 -5.04 -4.81 10.76
C TRP A 296 -5.78 -5.10 9.45
N LEU A 297 -5.13 -5.69 8.43
CA LEU A 297 -5.84 -6.11 7.22
C LEU A 297 -6.77 -7.31 7.49
N PRO A 298 -7.88 -7.44 6.71
CA PRO A 298 -8.70 -8.63 6.71
C PRO A 298 -7.87 -9.90 6.45
N SER A 299 -8.26 -10.99 7.10
CA SER A 299 -7.55 -12.27 6.96
C SER A 299 -7.64 -12.82 5.53
N TRP A 300 -6.67 -13.67 5.14
CA TRP A 300 -6.71 -14.35 3.84
C TRP A 300 -8.04 -15.08 3.60
N ARG A 301 -8.62 -15.68 4.64
CA ARG A 301 -9.90 -16.40 4.56
C ARG A 301 -11.07 -15.47 4.18
N GLU A 302 -11.05 -14.24 4.66
CA GLU A 302 -12.08 -13.25 4.32
C GLU A 302 -11.91 -12.75 2.88
N LEU A 303 -10.68 -12.43 2.50
CA LEU A 303 -10.35 -12.00 1.15
C LEU A 303 -10.58 -13.09 0.10
N LEU A 304 -10.38 -14.36 0.43
CA LEU A 304 -10.55 -15.49 -0.49
C LEU A 304 -11.96 -15.55 -1.10
N ARG A 305 -12.99 -15.29 -0.28
CA ARG A 305 -14.40 -15.25 -0.76
C ARG A 305 -14.62 -14.12 -1.75
N THR A 306 -13.96 -12.97 -1.52
CA THR A 306 -13.99 -11.82 -2.41
C THR A 306 -13.25 -12.10 -3.71
N PHE A 307 -12.07 -12.73 -3.65
CA PHE A 307 -11.33 -13.15 -4.84
C PHE A 307 -12.11 -14.14 -5.71
N HIS A 308 -12.77 -15.14 -5.11
CA HIS A 308 -13.66 -16.04 -5.87
C HIS A 308 -14.80 -15.30 -6.56
N ARG A 309 -15.39 -14.28 -5.91
CA ARG A 309 -16.44 -13.45 -6.50
C ARG A 309 -15.92 -12.59 -7.65
N LEU A 310 -14.75 -11.99 -7.49
CA LEU A 310 -14.08 -11.20 -8.54
C LEU A 310 -13.70 -12.08 -9.74
N GLU A 311 -13.23 -13.30 -9.50
CA GLU A 311 -12.91 -14.25 -10.57
C GLU A 311 -14.18 -14.71 -11.29
N ALA A 312 -15.27 -14.97 -10.55
CA ALA A 312 -16.55 -15.33 -11.13
C ALA A 312 -17.13 -14.20 -12.02
N ARG A 313 -16.83 -12.94 -11.68
CA ARG A 313 -17.14 -11.76 -12.52
C ARG A 313 -16.20 -11.60 -13.70
N GLY A 314 -15.09 -12.34 -13.75
CA GLY A 314 -14.07 -12.24 -14.78
C GLY A 314 -13.14 -11.04 -14.65
N GLU A 315 -13.21 -10.30 -13.53
CA GLU A 315 -12.36 -9.14 -13.26
C GLU A 315 -10.92 -9.53 -12.95
N ILE A 316 -10.73 -10.72 -12.37
CA ILE A 316 -9.43 -11.27 -12.02
C ILE A 316 -9.32 -12.72 -12.50
N ARG A 317 -8.10 -13.27 -12.46
CA ARG A 317 -7.84 -14.68 -12.81
C ARG A 317 -7.31 -15.42 -11.60
N GLY A 318 -7.95 -16.52 -11.22
CA GLY A 318 -7.35 -17.49 -10.30
C GLY A 318 -6.41 -18.44 -11.04
N GLY A 319 -5.50 -19.10 -10.33
CA GLY A 319 -4.62 -20.10 -10.92
C GLY A 319 -3.35 -20.41 -10.14
N ARG A 320 -2.37 -20.95 -10.85
CA ARG A 320 -1.00 -21.18 -10.38
C ARG A 320 -0.06 -20.32 -11.21
N PHE A 321 0.21 -19.10 -10.75
CA PHE A 321 1.05 -18.14 -11.45
C PHE A 321 2.52 -18.27 -11.05
N VAL A 322 2.79 -18.61 -9.79
CA VAL A 322 4.14 -18.80 -9.26
C VAL A 322 4.31 -20.23 -8.78
N SER A 323 5.36 -20.90 -9.26
CA SER A 323 5.71 -22.28 -8.89
C SER A 323 6.22 -22.39 -7.45
N GLY A 324 6.10 -23.58 -6.84
CA GLY A 324 6.67 -23.86 -5.52
C GLY A 324 5.90 -23.28 -4.32
N LEU A 325 4.75 -22.63 -4.56
CA LEU A 325 3.91 -22.04 -3.50
C LEU A 325 2.59 -22.79 -3.35
N ALA A 326 2.23 -23.10 -2.11
CA ALA A 326 0.96 -23.71 -1.76
C ALA A 326 -0.17 -22.68 -1.59
N GLY A 327 -1.41 -23.11 -1.82
CA GLY A 327 -2.61 -22.26 -1.69
C GLY A 327 -3.06 -21.65 -3.01
N GLU A 328 -4.28 -21.11 -3.06
CA GLU A 328 -4.81 -20.40 -4.25
C GLU A 328 -4.07 -19.09 -4.50
N GLN A 329 -3.92 -18.74 -5.78
CA GLN A 329 -3.30 -17.50 -6.22
C GLN A 329 -4.26 -16.79 -7.17
N PHE A 330 -4.27 -15.47 -7.13
CA PHE A 330 -5.11 -14.63 -7.97
C PHE A 330 -4.27 -13.52 -8.59
N ALA A 331 -4.53 -13.19 -9.84
CA ALA A 331 -3.80 -12.16 -10.57
C ALA A 331 -4.73 -11.20 -11.30
N LEU A 332 -4.26 -9.96 -11.45
CA LEU A 332 -4.84 -9.02 -12.39
C LEU A 332 -4.61 -9.51 -13.82
N PRO A 333 -5.62 -9.39 -14.72
CA PRO A 333 -5.46 -9.79 -16.12
C PRO A 333 -4.25 -9.12 -16.80
N GLU A 334 -3.98 -7.85 -16.51
CA GLU A 334 -2.85 -7.08 -17.04
C GLU A 334 -1.48 -7.51 -16.50
N ALA A 335 -1.41 -8.18 -15.34
CA ALA A 335 -0.16 -8.70 -14.79
C ALA A 335 0.33 -9.95 -15.53
N ILE A 336 -0.59 -10.72 -16.15
CA ILE A 336 -0.28 -12.02 -16.76
C ILE A 336 0.64 -11.88 -17.99
N PRO A 337 0.38 -10.96 -18.95
CA PRO A 337 1.31 -10.74 -20.06
C PRO A 337 2.71 -10.32 -19.60
N LEU A 338 2.80 -9.45 -18.58
CA LEU A 338 4.08 -8.98 -18.05
C LEU A 338 4.87 -10.10 -17.36
N LEU A 339 4.21 -10.98 -16.59
CA LEU A 339 4.83 -12.18 -16.03
C LEU A 339 5.43 -13.08 -17.12
N ARG A 340 4.68 -13.29 -18.22
CA ARG A 340 5.15 -14.07 -19.38
C ARG A 340 6.30 -13.40 -20.12
N GLU A 341 6.32 -12.08 -20.16
CA GLU A 341 7.43 -11.32 -20.74
C GLU A 341 8.70 -11.46 -19.90
N VAL A 342 8.61 -11.24 -18.59
CA VAL A 342 9.75 -11.35 -17.66
C VAL A 342 10.35 -12.75 -17.69
N ARG A 343 9.52 -13.80 -17.70
CA ARG A 343 9.99 -15.18 -17.82
C ARG A 343 10.78 -15.46 -19.11
N ARG A 344 10.47 -14.76 -20.21
CA ARG A 344 11.21 -14.89 -21.48
C ARG A 344 12.50 -14.06 -21.52
N ARG A 345 12.63 -13.05 -20.64
CA ARG A 345 13.80 -12.19 -20.57
C ARG A 345 14.95 -12.93 -19.90
N ALA A 346 16.11 -12.98 -20.56
CA ALA A 346 17.33 -13.55 -20.00
C ALA A 346 17.73 -12.88 -18.68
N HIS A 347 18.40 -13.63 -17.80
CA HIS A 347 19.02 -13.08 -16.60
C HIS A 347 20.29 -12.32 -17.01
N ASP A 348 20.33 -11.03 -16.72
CA ASP A 348 21.38 -10.10 -17.16
C ASP A 348 22.33 -9.67 -16.03
N GLY A 349 22.12 -10.19 -14.81
CA GLY A 349 22.91 -9.83 -13.64
C GLY A 349 22.46 -8.53 -12.98
N SER A 350 21.31 -7.98 -13.34
CA SER A 350 20.77 -6.74 -12.78
C SER A 350 20.74 -6.76 -11.25
N LEU A 351 21.25 -5.67 -10.64
CA LEU A 351 21.28 -5.49 -9.19
C LEU A 351 20.26 -4.44 -8.74
N ILE A 352 19.31 -4.85 -7.92
CA ILE A 352 18.25 -4.00 -7.38
C ILE A 352 18.32 -3.98 -5.86
N ALA A 353 18.42 -2.79 -5.29
CA ALA A 353 18.46 -2.58 -3.85
C ALA A 353 17.10 -2.12 -3.34
N VAL A 354 16.63 -2.69 -2.24
CA VAL A 354 15.43 -2.25 -1.53
C VAL A 354 15.72 -2.05 -0.04
N CYS A 355 14.94 -1.19 0.60
CA CYS A 355 14.95 -1.04 2.06
C CYS A 355 14.25 -2.20 2.75
N GLY A 356 14.63 -2.51 3.99
CA GLY A 356 13.92 -3.46 4.83
C GLY A 356 12.44 -3.08 5.05
N ALA A 357 12.10 -1.80 5.00
CA ALA A 357 10.72 -1.28 5.08
C ALA A 357 9.91 -1.43 3.77
N ASP A 358 10.52 -1.86 2.67
CA ASP A 358 9.87 -2.06 1.37
C ASP A 358 8.97 -3.32 1.34
N PRO A 359 7.80 -3.32 0.65
CA PRO A 359 6.97 -4.52 0.52
C PRO A 359 7.67 -5.65 -0.23
N LEU A 360 8.73 -5.37 -0.98
CA LEU A 360 9.52 -6.39 -1.67
C LEU A 360 10.65 -6.96 -0.80
N ASN A 361 10.71 -6.62 0.49
CA ASN A 361 11.48 -7.39 1.47
C ASN A 361 10.78 -8.74 1.74
N LEU A 362 11.07 -9.72 0.89
CA LEU A 362 10.46 -11.04 0.89
C LEU A 362 11.45 -12.17 1.27
N VAL A 363 12.65 -11.79 1.73
CA VAL A 363 13.69 -12.72 2.23
C VAL A 363 13.25 -13.33 3.54
N GLY A 364 13.30 -14.66 3.63
CA GLY A 364 12.84 -15.43 4.79
C GLY A 364 11.31 -15.61 4.88
N THR A 365 10.55 -15.04 3.94
CA THR A 365 9.10 -15.30 3.79
C THR A 365 8.83 -16.10 2.52
N LEU A 366 9.23 -15.57 1.36
CA LEU A 366 9.13 -16.26 0.08
C LEU A 366 10.48 -16.79 -0.38
N LEU A 367 11.50 -15.93 -0.32
CA LEU A 367 12.84 -16.25 -0.76
C LEU A 367 13.63 -16.94 0.35
N PRO A 368 14.58 -17.83 0.01
CA PRO A 368 15.45 -18.46 1.00
C PRO A 368 16.30 -17.42 1.73
N GLY A 369 16.67 -17.74 2.98
CA GLY A 369 17.50 -16.88 3.84
C GLY A 369 16.82 -16.54 5.16
N SER A 370 17.58 -15.88 6.05
CA SER A 370 17.05 -15.40 7.33
C SER A 370 16.14 -14.18 7.11
N LYS A 371 15.01 -14.13 7.83
CA LYS A 371 14.05 -13.03 7.73
C LYS A 371 14.72 -11.69 8.05
N VAL A 372 14.64 -10.73 7.12
CA VAL A 372 15.20 -9.39 7.29
C VAL A 372 14.16 -8.50 7.99
N PRO A 373 14.47 -7.92 9.17
CA PRO A 373 13.51 -7.08 9.89
C PRO A 373 13.05 -5.87 9.07
N ALA A 374 11.76 -5.55 9.18
CA ALA A 374 11.07 -4.50 8.44
C ALA A 374 11.35 -3.08 8.96
N VAL A 375 12.63 -2.72 9.11
CA VAL A 375 13.07 -1.48 9.75
C VAL A 375 13.82 -0.61 8.73
N SER A 376 13.55 0.70 8.77
CA SER A 376 14.32 1.68 7.99
C SER A 376 15.81 1.58 8.29
N GLY A 377 16.64 1.54 7.25
CA GLY A 377 18.09 1.40 7.35
C GLY A 377 18.61 -0.02 7.11
N ASN A 378 17.78 -1.06 7.25
CA ASN A 378 18.12 -2.37 6.70
C ASN A 378 18.04 -2.31 5.16
N ARG A 379 18.86 -3.11 4.47
CA ARG A 379 18.93 -3.15 3.01
C ARG A 379 19.02 -4.58 2.50
N ILE A 380 18.49 -4.80 1.31
CA ILE A 380 18.57 -6.07 0.58
C ILE A 380 18.95 -5.73 -0.85
N VAL A 381 19.97 -6.39 -1.37
CA VAL A 381 20.34 -6.34 -2.79
C VAL A 381 19.94 -7.65 -3.43
N TYR A 382 19.16 -7.56 -4.49
CA TYR A 382 18.76 -8.68 -5.33
C TYR A 382 19.58 -8.69 -6.61
N ARG A 383 20.00 -9.88 -7.04
CA ARG A 383 20.54 -10.15 -8.38
C ARG A 383 19.52 -10.96 -9.15
N ASP A 384 18.95 -10.40 -10.21
CA ASP A 384 17.93 -11.05 -11.05
C ASP A 384 16.78 -11.68 -10.23
N GLY A 385 16.35 -11.05 -9.13
CA GLY A 385 15.27 -11.56 -8.27
C GLY A 385 15.69 -12.49 -7.14
N LEU A 386 16.96 -12.91 -7.07
CA LEU A 386 17.51 -13.68 -5.96
C LEU A 386 18.24 -12.78 -4.96
N PRO A 387 18.13 -13.00 -3.64
CA PRO A 387 18.80 -12.16 -2.66
C PRO A 387 20.32 -12.40 -2.72
N ALA A 388 21.08 -11.38 -3.11
CA ALA A 388 22.53 -11.43 -3.25
C ALA A 388 23.27 -10.97 -1.99
N ALA A 389 22.75 -9.95 -1.30
CA ALA A 389 23.29 -9.50 -0.02
C ALA A 389 22.24 -8.81 0.83
N VAL A 390 22.48 -8.78 2.14
CA VAL A 390 21.65 -8.07 3.12
C VAL A 390 22.51 -7.22 4.05
N MET A 391 21.97 -6.09 4.49
CA MET A 391 22.54 -5.29 5.57
C MET A 391 21.50 -5.18 6.68
N VAL A 392 21.84 -5.68 7.86
CA VAL A 392 20.98 -5.67 9.05
C VAL A 392 21.73 -5.01 10.19
N ALA A 393 21.19 -3.92 10.74
CA ALA A 393 21.83 -3.15 11.80
C ALA A 393 23.30 -2.79 11.51
N GLY A 394 23.61 -2.44 10.26
CA GLY A 394 24.95 -2.07 9.79
C GLY A 394 25.89 -3.25 9.50
N LYS A 395 25.50 -4.50 9.83
CA LYS A 395 26.27 -5.70 9.49
C LYS A 395 25.89 -6.19 8.10
N GLN A 396 26.87 -6.34 7.23
CA GLN A 396 26.70 -6.85 5.88
C GLN A 396 26.84 -8.38 5.86
N GLN A 397 25.99 -9.04 5.09
CA GLN A 397 26.07 -10.48 4.81
C GLN A 397 25.85 -10.70 3.32
N ILE A 398 26.82 -11.33 2.67
CA ILE A 398 26.74 -11.72 1.25
C ILE A 398 26.16 -13.14 1.20
N LEU A 399 25.14 -13.33 0.36
CA LEU A 399 24.36 -14.57 0.25
C LEU A 399 24.64 -15.34 -1.03
N LEU A 400 25.05 -14.65 -2.09
CA LEU A 400 25.43 -15.25 -3.37
C LEU A 400 26.87 -14.88 -3.72
N ASP A 401 27.55 -15.76 -4.46
CA ASP A 401 28.87 -15.46 -5.02
C ASP A 401 28.68 -14.48 -6.20
N VAL A 402 28.81 -13.20 -5.92
CA VAL A 402 28.60 -12.08 -6.84
C VAL A 402 29.78 -11.12 -6.67
N ASP A 403 30.08 -10.33 -7.71
CA ASP A 403 31.04 -9.23 -7.61
C ASP A 403 30.76 -8.37 -6.37
N GLN A 404 31.63 -8.54 -5.38
CA GLN A 404 31.43 -8.00 -4.04
C GLN A 404 31.45 -6.47 -4.05
N GLN A 405 32.19 -5.86 -4.97
CA GLN A 405 32.33 -4.41 -5.03
C GLN A 405 31.03 -3.76 -5.54
N ALA A 406 30.45 -4.28 -6.62
CA ALA A 406 29.18 -3.78 -7.16
C ALA A 406 28.01 -3.94 -6.15
N VAL A 407 28.00 -5.05 -5.40
CA VAL A 407 26.98 -5.31 -4.37
C VAL A 407 27.17 -4.39 -3.16
N GLN A 408 28.41 -4.17 -2.70
CA GLN A 408 28.70 -3.26 -1.59
C GLN A 408 28.30 -1.81 -1.92
N GLU A 409 28.56 -1.33 -3.13
CA GLU A 409 28.14 0.01 -3.56
C GLU A 409 26.61 0.18 -3.51
N ARG A 410 25.87 -0.86 -3.93
CA ARG A 410 24.40 -0.86 -3.91
C ARG A 410 23.81 -0.96 -2.50
N LEU A 411 24.53 -1.53 -1.54
CA LEU A 411 24.13 -1.53 -0.13
C LEU A 411 24.30 -0.16 0.54
N ILE A 412 25.24 0.66 0.05
CA ILE A 412 25.62 1.94 0.66
C ILE A 412 24.88 3.13 0.03
N ARG A 413 24.51 3.05 -1.27
CA ARG A 413 23.78 4.13 -1.94
C ARG A 413 22.38 4.34 -1.33
N HIS A 414 22.11 5.60 -1.01
CA HIS A 414 20.85 6.13 -0.48
C HIS A 414 19.84 6.39 -1.58
#